data_AF-A0A1B6M7P6-F1
#
_entry.id   AF-A0A1B6M7P6-F1
#
_cell.length_a   1.000
_cell.length_b   1.000
_cell.length_c   1.000
_cell.angle_alpha   90.00
_cell.angle_beta   90.00
_cell.angle_gamma   90.00
#
_symmetry.space_group_name_H-M   'P 1'
#
loop_
_entity.id
_entity.type
_entity.pdbx_description
1 polymer ?
#
loop_
_entity_poly.entity_id
_entity_poly.type
_entity_poly.pdbx_seq_one_letter_code
_entity_poly.pdbx_strand_id
1 'polypeptide(L)'
;MSKPSFRARPLEASKPMPIFMSEELPDLPEYSAINRAVPQMPSGMKKEEECEHHLQRAIVTGLIIPTPEVIQVGDMAIYNRLYSPNFKVPKQLIHMQPFTMEQDIPDYDMDSEDERWLDVHSKTMDINPLKFEEMMDRLEKNSGHSVVTQMEAKVLLKEDDDLIIAVYDYWLNKRLKTQQSLIPCVKTEAHRGGNSNNNPYLAFRRRTEKMQTRKNRKNDESTYEKMVKLKRNLSRAVTLLELVKRRENSKRELLHLTVEIFEK
;
A
#
# COMPACT_ATOMS: atom_id res chain seq x y z
N MET A 1 -25.99 54.91 37.09
CA MET A 1 -26.10 53.44 37.10
C MET A 1 -24.72 52.85 36.86
N SER A 2 -24.02 52.41 37.91
CA SER A 2 -22.67 51.84 37.82
C SER A 2 -22.73 50.39 37.34
N LYS A 3 -21.92 50.05 36.31
CA LYS A 3 -21.76 48.65 35.85
C LYS A 3 -20.96 47.88 36.91
N PRO A 4 -21.46 46.76 37.46
CA PRO A 4 -20.69 45.95 38.39
C PRO A 4 -19.52 45.28 37.65
N SER A 5 -18.30 45.62 38.06
CA SER A 5 -17.06 44.98 37.57
C SER A 5 -16.91 43.62 38.25
N PHE A 6 -16.95 42.54 37.46
CA PHE A 6 -16.61 41.21 37.93
C PHE A 6 -15.09 41.06 37.94
N ARG A 7 -14.49 41.13 39.13
CA ARG A 7 -13.10 40.74 39.32
C ARG A 7 -13.07 39.24 39.58
N ALA A 8 -12.40 38.48 38.73
CA ALA A 8 -12.16 37.06 38.97
C ALA A 8 -11.49 36.90 40.34
N ARG A 9 -12.17 36.25 41.29
CA ARG A 9 -11.53 35.88 42.55
C ARG A 9 -10.71 34.62 42.32
N PRO A 10 -9.52 34.49 42.92
CA PRO A 10 -8.77 33.24 42.92
C PRO A 10 -9.64 32.09 43.44
N LEU A 11 -9.49 30.90 42.86
CA LEU A 11 -10.16 29.68 43.33
C LEU A 11 -9.68 29.33 44.75
N GLU A 12 -10.60 29.25 45.70
CA GLU A 12 -10.33 28.74 47.04
C GLU A 12 -10.42 27.21 47.04
N ALA A 13 -9.27 26.53 47.17
CA ALA A 13 -9.20 25.06 47.16
C ALA A 13 -9.93 24.38 48.34
N SER A 14 -10.19 25.12 49.42
CA SER A 14 -10.92 24.64 50.61
C SER A 14 -12.43 24.74 50.47
N LYS A 15 -12.94 25.41 49.43
CA LYS A 15 -14.37 25.56 49.24
C LYS A 15 -14.92 24.32 48.51
N PRO A 16 -15.79 23.51 49.14
CA PRO A 16 -16.39 22.36 48.47
C PRO A 16 -17.24 22.83 47.30
N MET A 17 -17.07 22.20 46.13
CA MET A 17 -17.90 22.48 44.97
C MET A 17 -19.28 21.83 45.15
N PRO A 18 -20.38 22.58 44.93
CA PRO A 18 -21.71 21.97 44.91
C PRO A 18 -21.80 21.00 43.72
N ILE A 19 -22.30 19.80 43.98
CA ILE A 19 -22.66 18.81 42.98
C ILE A 19 -24.16 18.98 42.75
N PHE A 20 -24.56 19.22 41.50
CA PHE A 20 -25.97 19.32 41.13
C PHE A 20 -26.39 18.04 40.41
N MET A 21 -27.59 17.57 40.70
CA MET A 21 -28.22 16.50 39.95
C MET A 21 -28.90 17.04 38.68
N SER A 22 -29.12 16.20 37.68
CA SER A 22 -29.65 16.63 36.37
C SER A 22 -30.99 17.37 36.45
N GLU A 23 -31.79 17.03 37.45
CA GLU A 23 -33.10 17.62 37.74
C GLU A 23 -33.04 18.95 38.50
N GLU A 24 -31.88 19.34 39.02
CA GLU A 24 -31.62 20.62 39.70
C GLU A 24 -31.05 21.68 38.75
N LEU A 25 -30.76 21.30 37.50
CA LEU A 25 -30.25 22.19 36.47
C LEU A 25 -31.44 22.90 35.79
N PRO A 26 -31.45 24.25 35.71
CA PRO A 26 -32.48 24.98 34.97
C PRO A 26 -32.48 24.58 33.49
N ASP A 27 -33.66 24.49 32.88
CA ASP A 27 -33.79 24.15 31.47
C ASP A 27 -33.07 25.18 30.57
N LEU A 28 -32.35 24.69 29.56
CA LEU A 28 -31.57 25.47 28.58
C LEU A 28 -32.21 26.79 28.07
N PRO A 29 -33.53 26.89 27.81
CA PRO A 29 -34.15 28.17 27.46
C PRO A 29 -34.03 29.27 28.53
N GLU A 30 -33.96 28.95 29.84
CA GLU A 30 -33.79 29.94 30.91
C GLU A 30 -32.39 30.58 30.93
N TYR A 31 -31.39 29.89 30.36
CA TYR A 31 -30.02 30.41 30.20
C TYR A 31 -29.90 31.48 29.10
N SER A 32 -30.85 31.55 28.17
CA SER A 32 -30.83 32.48 27.03
C SER A 32 -30.94 33.95 27.45
N ALA A 33 -31.43 34.22 28.67
CA ALA A 33 -31.58 35.58 29.19
C ALA A 33 -30.26 36.20 29.70
N ILE A 34 -29.20 35.40 29.86
CA ILE A 34 -27.90 35.89 30.33
C ILE A 34 -26.92 35.88 29.15
N ASN A 35 -26.85 37.02 28.45
CA ASN A 35 -25.84 37.32 27.43
C ASN A 35 -24.41 37.39 28.04
N ARG A 36 -23.88 36.27 28.54
CA ARG A 36 -22.48 36.15 28.93
C ARG A 36 -21.95 34.82 28.43
N ALA A 37 -21.09 34.89 27.42
CA ALA A 37 -20.34 33.75 26.91
C ALA A 37 -19.56 33.10 28.06
N VAL A 38 -19.86 31.82 28.33
CA VAL A 38 -19.04 30.97 29.20
C VAL A 38 -17.67 30.83 28.52
N PRO A 39 -16.54 31.04 29.22
CA PRO A 39 -15.23 30.75 28.67
C PRO A 39 -15.19 29.30 28.19
N GLN A 40 -15.03 29.09 26.87
CA GLN A 40 -14.89 27.74 26.33
C GLN A 40 -13.68 27.06 26.99
N MET A 41 -13.93 25.97 27.70
CA MET A 41 -12.86 25.14 28.21
C MET A 41 -12.18 24.45 27.02
N PRO A 42 -10.83 24.44 26.95
CA PRO A 42 -10.13 23.78 25.86
C PRO A 42 -10.39 22.27 25.90
N SER A 43 -10.73 21.70 24.75
CA SER A 43 -11.13 20.28 24.59
C SER A 43 -9.94 19.30 24.72
N GLY A 44 -8.71 19.81 24.86
CA GLY A 44 -7.50 19.01 24.89
C GLY A 44 -7.07 18.45 23.52
N MET A 45 -7.77 18.83 22.43
CA MET A 45 -7.46 18.41 21.06
C MET A 45 -6.62 19.47 20.32
N LYS A 46 -6.02 19.11 19.18
CA LYS A 46 -5.31 20.11 18.36
C LYS A 46 -6.32 21.07 17.73
N LYS A 47 -5.97 22.35 17.65
CA LYS A 47 -6.82 23.43 17.10
C LYS A 47 -7.39 23.15 15.70
N GLU A 48 -6.67 22.38 14.88
CA GLU A 48 -7.11 21.98 13.53
C GLU A 48 -8.20 20.91 13.57
N GLU A 49 -8.13 20.00 14.55
CA GLU A 49 -9.15 18.96 14.79
C GLU A 49 -10.40 19.57 15.42
N GLU A 50 -10.25 20.56 16.32
CA GLU A 50 -11.37 21.30 16.91
C GLU A 50 -12.19 22.05 15.85
N CYS A 51 -11.59 22.47 14.73
CA CYS A 51 -12.31 23.16 13.65
C CYS A 51 -12.98 22.20 12.66
N GLU A 52 -12.85 20.87 12.83
CA GLU A 52 -13.44 19.91 11.91
C GLU A 52 -14.98 19.94 12.02
N HIS A 53 -15.63 20.19 10.88
CA HIS A 53 -17.08 20.36 10.78
C HIS A 53 -17.88 19.18 11.33
N HIS A 54 -17.41 17.94 11.15
CA HIS A 54 -18.10 16.75 11.66
C HIS A 54 -17.97 16.62 13.19
N LEU A 55 -16.81 16.98 13.75
CA LEU A 55 -16.58 16.99 15.19
C LEU A 55 -17.47 18.05 15.86
N GLN A 56 -17.50 19.26 15.30
CA GLN A 56 -18.36 20.35 15.76
C GLN A 56 -19.85 19.98 15.68
N ARG A 57 -20.29 19.33 14.60
CA ARG A 57 -21.67 18.83 14.51
C ARG A 57 -21.94 17.76 15.56
N ALA A 58 -21.06 16.77 15.76
CA ALA A 58 -21.24 15.73 16.77
C ALA A 58 -21.37 16.33 18.19
N ILE A 59 -20.53 17.31 18.53
CA ILE A 59 -20.55 17.99 19.83
C ILE A 59 -21.83 18.83 20.02
N VAL A 60 -22.20 19.63 19.00
CA VAL A 60 -23.32 20.58 19.11
C VAL A 60 -24.68 19.90 18.99
N THR A 61 -24.80 18.89 18.12
CA THR A 61 -26.09 18.24 17.83
C THR A 61 -26.28 16.91 18.55
N GLY A 62 -25.27 16.45 19.31
CA GLY A 62 -25.28 15.13 19.94
C GLY A 62 -25.31 13.97 18.96
N LEU A 63 -25.02 14.22 17.68
CA LEU A 63 -25.01 13.19 16.63
C LEU A 63 -23.86 12.21 16.88
N ILE A 64 -24.21 10.93 17.00
CA ILE A 64 -23.27 9.83 17.19
C ILE A 64 -22.43 9.65 15.93
N ILE A 65 -21.10 9.62 16.07
CA ILE A 65 -20.20 9.27 14.98
C ILE A 65 -20.38 7.78 14.70
N PRO A 66 -20.81 7.37 13.49
CA PRO A 66 -21.02 5.96 13.19
C PRO A 66 -19.69 5.21 13.28
N THR A 67 -19.61 4.24 14.18
CA THR A 67 -18.46 3.33 14.29
C THR A 67 -18.75 2.11 13.41
N PRO A 68 -17.87 1.73 12.46
CA PRO A 68 -18.06 0.54 11.65
C PRO A 68 -18.20 -0.72 12.53
N GLU A 69 -19.06 -1.64 12.11
CA GLU A 69 -19.21 -2.92 12.80
C GLU A 69 -17.94 -3.78 12.64
N VAL A 70 -17.59 -4.51 13.70
CA VAL A 70 -16.49 -5.47 13.68
C VAL A 70 -16.98 -6.76 13.02
N ILE A 71 -16.47 -7.07 11.84
CA ILE A 71 -16.81 -8.29 11.11
C ILE A 71 -15.93 -9.43 11.62
N GLN A 72 -16.56 -10.51 12.10
CA GLN A 72 -15.82 -11.74 12.44
C GLN A 72 -15.36 -12.44 11.16
N VAL A 73 -14.16 -13.01 11.21
CA VAL A 73 -13.63 -13.82 10.11
C VAL A 73 -14.50 -15.07 9.97
N GLY A 74 -15.20 -15.19 8.84
CA GLY A 74 -16.17 -16.26 8.63
C GLY A 74 -15.55 -17.65 8.60
N ASP A 75 -14.41 -17.81 7.90
CA ASP A 75 -13.70 -19.08 7.78
C ASP A 75 -12.26 -18.95 8.30
N MET A 76 -12.06 -19.40 9.55
CA MET A 76 -10.75 -19.41 10.19
C MET A 76 -9.78 -20.42 9.55
N ALA A 77 -10.27 -21.48 8.91
CA ALA A 77 -9.40 -22.46 8.25
C ALA A 77 -8.77 -21.86 6.99
N ILE A 78 -9.55 -21.15 6.18
CA ILE A 78 -9.03 -20.39 5.02
C ILE A 78 -8.06 -19.30 5.47
N TYR A 79 -8.42 -18.53 6.51
CA TYR A 79 -7.55 -17.47 7.04
C TYR A 79 -6.18 -18.00 7.47
N ASN A 80 -6.15 -19.08 8.27
CA ASN A 80 -4.91 -19.68 8.75
C ASN A 80 -4.08 -20.29 7.61
N ARG A 81 -4.74 -20.79 6.56
CA ARG A 81 -4.06 -21.30 5.35
C ARG A 81 -3.38 -20.18 4.57
N LEU A 82 -4.06 -19.04 4.37
CA LEU A 82 -3.53 -17.89 3.63
C LEU A 82 -2.45 -17.12 4.41
N TYR A 83 -2.63 -16.95 5.72
CA TYR A 83 -1.75 -16.17 6.58
C TYR A 83 -1.07 -17.05 7.61
N SER A 84 -0.08 -17.82 7.16
CA SER A 84 0.71 -18.69 8.05
C SER A 84 1.56 -17.86 9.04
N PRO A 85 1.58 -18.18 10.34
CA PRO A 85 2.30 -17.42 11.37
C PRO A 85 3.80 -17.78 11.42
N ASN A 86 4.50 -17.67 10.29
CA ASN A 86 5.91 -18.06 10.16
C ASN A 86 6.91 -16.92 10.43
N PHE A 87 6.43 -15.72 10.77
CA PHE A 87 7.26 -14.56 11.02
C PHE A 87 8.05 -14.69 12.33
N LYS A 88 9.37 -14.46 12.27
CA LYS A 88 10.26 -14.48 13.43
C LYS A 88 10.75 -13.06 13.74
N VAL A 89 10.37 -12.54 14.90
CA VAL A 89 10.71 -11.17 15.32
C VAL A 89 12.24 -11.04 15.47
N PRO A 90 12.90 -10.13 14.73
CA PRO A 90 14.32 -9.88 14.87
C PRO A 90 14.63 -9.21 16.21
N LYS A 91 15.86 -9.39 16.72
CA LYS A 91 16.33 -8.73 17.96
C LYS A 91 16.49 -7.22 17.81
N GLN A 92 16.64 -6.73 16.57
CA GLN A 92 16.80 -5.32 16.24
C GLN A 92 15.55 -4.81 15.52
N LEU A 93 15.38 -3.49 15.50
CA LEU A 93 14.28 -2.86 14.75
C LEU A 93 14.38 -3.21 13.25
N ILE A 94 13.22 -3.40 12.61
CA ILE A 94 13.13 -3.68 11.19
C ILE A 94 13.53 -2.42 10.42
N HIS A 95 14.65 -2.50 9.70
CA HIS A 95 15.05 -1.45 8.78
C HIS A 95 14.43 -1.73 7.41
N MET A 96 13.30 -1.08 7.12
CA MET A 96 12.63 -1.20 5.82
C MET A 96 13.46 -0.49 4.74
N GLN A 97 14.00 -1.25 3.79
CA GLN A 97 14.38 -0.66 2.51
C GLN A 97 13.10 -0.40 1.70
N PRO A 98 13.02 0.72 0.95
CA PRO A 98 11.91 0.92 0.03
C PRO A 98 11.80 -0.29 -0.88
N PHE A 99 10.59 -0.83 -1.03
CA PHE A 99 10.31 -1.92 -1.95
C PHE A 99 10.91 -1.56 -3.32
N THR A 100 12.00 -2.21 -3.68
CA THR A 100 12.36 -2.32 -5.09
C THR A 100 11.24 -3.15 -5.72
N MET A 101 10.71 -2.71 -6.86
CA MET A 101 9.76 -3.52 -7.63
C MET A 101 10.43 -4.88 -7.84
N GLU A 102 10.01 -5.89 -7.09
CA GLU A 102 10.57 -7.24 -7.19
C GLU A 102 10.12 -7.75 -8.56
N GLN A 103 11.01 -7.68 -9.56
CA GLN A 103 10.73 -8.13 -10.92
C GLN A 103 10.51 -9.65 -11.00
N ASP A 104 10.74 -10.36 -9.89
CA ASP A 104 10.68 -11.81 -9.80
C ASP A 104 9.28 -12.33 -9.41
N ILE A 105 8.33 -11.43 -9.09
CA ILE A 105 6.94 -11.81 -8.78
C ILE A 105 6.06 -11.42 -9.99
N PRO A 106 5.35 -12.37 -10.63
CA PRO A 106 4.37 -12.07 -11.66
C PRO A 106 3.29 -11.10 -11.15
N ASP A 107 2.86 -10.14 -11.96
CA ASP A 107 1.71 -9.27 -11.60
C ASP A 107 0.37 -9.97 -11.90
N TYR A 108 0.40 -11.09 -12.64
CA TYR A 108 -0.75 -11.89 -12.97
C TYR A 108 -1.02 -12.93 -11.87
N ASP A 109 -2.20 -12.86 -11.25
CA ASP A 109 -2.70 -13.86 -10.33
C ASP A 109 -3.71 -14.78 -11.04
N MET A 110 -3.56 -16.11 -10.85
CA MET A 110 -4.53 -17.07 -11.37
C MET A 110 -5.93 -16.87 -10.79
N ASP A 111 -6.95 -16.96 -11.65
CA ASP A 111 -8.35 -17.06 -11.22
C ASP A 111 -8.86 -18.51 -11.21
N SER A 112 -10.11 -18.70 -10.77
CA SER A 112 -10.71 -20.04 -10.73
C SER A 112 -10.89 -20.68 -12.11
N GLU A 113 -10.91 -19.92 -13.21
CA GLU A 113 -10.93 -20.48 -14.58
C GLU A 113 -9.56 -21.05 -14.94
N ASP A 114 -8.50 -20.33 -14.57
CA ASP A 114 -7.11 -20.74 -14.74
C ASP A 114 -6.77 -21.99 -13.93
N GLU A 115 -7.20 -22.06 -12.67
CA GLU A 115 -7.02 -23.25 -11.81
C GLU A 115 -7.59 -24.51 -12.46
N ARG A 116 -8.81 -24.42 -13.00
CA ARG A 116 -9.45 -25.55 -13.69
C ARG A 116 -8.72 -25.93 -14.97
N TRP A 117 -8.23 -24.95 -15.74
CA TRP A 117 -7.46 -25.22 -16.95
C TRP A 117 -6.14 -25.92 -16.61
N LEU A 118 -5.46 -25.45 -15.57
CA LEU A 118 -4.19 -26.00 -15.11
C LEU A 118 -4.36 -27.42 -14.53
N ASP A 119 -5.44 -27.72 -13.80
CA ASP A 119 -5.71 -29.06 -13.28
C ASP A 119 -5.82 -30.12 -14.41
N VAL A 120 -6.32 -29.72 -15.58
CA VAL A 120 -6.46 -30.59 -16.75
C VAL A 120 -5.13 -30.76 -17.49
N HIS A 121 -4.33 -29.70 -17.61
CA HIS A 121 -3.12 -29.69 -18.46
C HIS A 121 -1.82 -29.92 -17.70
N SER A 122 -1.78 -29.69 -16.38
CA SER A 122 -0.58 -29.82 -15.53
C SER A 122 0.07 -31.20 -15.61
N LYS A 123 -0.74 -32.27 -15.69
CA LYS A 123 -0.24 -33.66 -15.78
C LYS A 123 0.39 -33.99 -17.13
N THR A 124 0.02 -33.28 -18.18
CA THR A 124 0.45 -33.56 -19.55
C THR A 124 1.65 -32.70 -19.96
N MET A 125 1.73 -31.47 -19.44
CA MET A 125 2.67 -30.44 -19.89
C MET A 125 3.67 -29.99 -18.80
N ASP A 126 3.67 -30.64 -17.63
CA ASP A 126 4.57 -30.34 -16.50
C ASP A 126 4.61 -28.83 -16.13
N ILE A 127 3.43 -28.24 -15.96
CA ILE A 127 3.26 -26.81 -15.67
C ILE A 127 2.93 -26.61 -14.20
N ASN A 128 3.79 -25.86 -13.50
CA ASN A 128 3.56 -25.37 -12.14
C ASN A 128 2.71 -24.07 -12.17
N PRO A 129 1.79 -23.82 -11.20
CA PRO A 129 1.06 -22.55 -11.08
C PRO A 129 1.92 -21.29 -11.30
N LEU A 130 3.07 -21.18 -10.62
CA LEU A 130 3.95 -20.03 -10.77
C LEU A 130 4.49 -19.85 -12.21
N LYS A 131 4.82 -20.97 -12.88
CA LYS A 131 5.28 -20.94 -14.26
C LYS A 131 4.16 -20.45 -15.19
N PHE A 132 2.93 -20.89 -14.95
CA PHE A 132 1.76 -20.41 -15.69
C PHE A 132 1.55 -18.90 -15.50
N GLU A 133 1.62 -18.41 -14.26
CA GLU A 133 1.51 -16.98 -13.94
C GLU A 133 2.59 -16.15 -14.63
N GLU A 134 3.85 -16.60 -14.61
CA GLU A 134 4.95 -15.95 -15.33
C GLU A 134 4.69 -15.87 -16.84
N MET A 135 4.17 -16.95 -17.44
CA MET A 135 3.87 -16.98 -18.87
C MET A 135 2.73 -16.00 -19.22
N MET A 136 1.65 -16.01 -18.43
CA MET A 136 0.51 -15.10 -18.61
C MET A 136 0.92 -13.64 -18.42
N ASP A 137 1.71 -13.35 -17.39
CA ASP A 137 2.25 -12.02 -17.10
C ASP A 137 3.12 -11.48 -18.24
N ARG A 138 4.01 -12.31 -18.80
CA ARG A 138 4.83 -11.92 -19.95
C ARG A 138 3.98 -11.64 -21.19
N LEU A 139 2.97 -12.45 -21.48
CA LEU A 139 2.06 -12.20 -22.60
C LEU A 139 1.27 -10.91 -22.39
N GLU A 140 0.74 -10.69 -21.18
CA GLU A 140 -0.06 -9.52 -20.84
C GLU A 140 0.76 -8.23 -20.88
N LYS A 141 1.97 -8.20 -20.32
CA LYS A 141 2.85 -7.01 -20.33
C LYS A 141 3.27 -6.60 -21.75
N ASN A 142 3.44 -7.57 -22.66
CA ASN A 142 3.85 -7.29 -24.04
C ASN A 142 2.69 -6.96 -24.99
N SER A 143 1.45 -7.20 -24.57
CA SER A 143 0.24 -7.00 -25.38
C SER A 143 -0.30 -5.57 -25.47
N GLY A 144 0.42 -4.59 -24.91
CA GLY A 144 -0.05 -3.23 -24.57
C GLY A 144 -1.31 -2.75 -25.32
N HIS A 145 -1.15 -2.26 -26.54
CA HIS A 145 -2.28 -1.85 -27.41
C HIS A 145 -2.62 -2.86 -28.52
N SER A 146 -1.73 -3.81 -28.81
CA SER A 146 -1.87 -4.80 -29.88
C SER A 146 -1.74 -6.20 -29.29
N VAL A 147 -2.64 -7.10 -29.67
CA VAL A 147 -2.60 -8.50 -29.24
C VAL A 147 -1.29 -9.13 -29.72
N VAL A 148 -0.57 -9.75 -28.80
CA VAL A 148 0.68 -10.50 -29.08
C VAL A 148 0.37 -11.59 -30.10
N THR A 149 1.21 -11.72 -31.12
CA THR A 149 1.10 -12.80 -32.11
C THR A 149 1.76 -14.07 -31.59
N GLN A 150 1.38 -15.23 -32.15
CA GLN A 150 1.98 -16.51 -31.77
C GLN A 150 3.50 -16.55 -31.96
N MET A 151 4.03 -15.87 -32.99
CA MET A 151 5.47 -15.79 -33.23
C MET A 151 6.18 -14.97 -32.14
N GLU A 152 5.56 -13.86 -31.70
CA GLU A 152 6.08 -13.05 -30.59
C GLU A 152 6.01 -13.82 -29.27
N ALA A 153 4.91 -14.55 -29.02
CA ALA A 153 4.76 -15.41 -27.84
C ALA A 153 5.90 -16.45 -27.75
N LYS A 154 6.27 -17.08 -28.88
CA LYS A 154 7.40 -18.01 -28.92
C LYS A 154 8.72 -17.38 -28.49
N VAL A 155 8.98 -16.15 -28.94
CA VAL A 155 10.21 -15.40 -28.59
C VAL A 155 10.21 -14.99 -27.11
N LEU A 156 9.04 -14.67 -26.56
CA LEU A 156 8.88 -14.19 -25.19
C LEU A 156 8.99 -15.29 -24.14
N LEU A 157 8.42 -16.46 -24.41
CA LEU A 157 8.25 -17.52 -23.41
C LEU A 157 9.48 -18.44 -23.33
N LYS A 158 10.14 -18.74 -24.47
CA LYS A 158 11.34 -19.59 -24.54
C LYS A 158 11.18 -20.97 -23.87
N GLU A 159 9.98 -21.52 -23.94
CA GLU A 159 9.60 -22.85 -23.45
C GLU A 159 9.34 -23.82 -24.62
N ASP A 160 8.88 -25.03 -24.32
CA ASP A 160 8.48 -26.00 -25.34
C ASP A 160 7.35 -25.47 -26.23
N ASP A 161 7.44 -25.75 -27.53
CA ASP A 161 6.48 -25.25 -28.53
C ASP A 161 5.04 -25.65 -28.21
N ASP A 162 4.80 -26.89 -27.78
CA ASP A 162 3.46 -27.39 -27.45
C ASP A 162 2.85 -26.65 -26.24
N LEU A 163 3.69 -26.37 -25.23
CA LEU A 163 3.29 -25.61 -24.05
C LEU A 163 2.97 -24.15 -24.40
N ILE A 164 3.82 -23.53 -25.20
CA ILE A 164 3.61 -22.15 -25.67
C ILE A 164 2.29 -22.04 -26.43
N ILE A 165 2.01 -22.98 -27.34
CA ILE A 165 0.79 -22.98 -28.15
C ILE A 165 -0.43 -23.11 -27.23
N ALA A 166 -0.43 -24.06 -26.30
CA ALA A 166 -1.56 -24.29 -25.40
C ALA A 166 -1.86 -23.07 -24.50
N VAL A 167 -0.83 -22.48 -23.89
CA VAL A 167 -0.99 -21.29 -23.03
C VAL A 167 -1.39 -20.07 -23.85
N TYR A 168 -0.80 -19.88 -25.04
CA TYR A 168 -1.15 -18.77 -25.92
C TYR A 168 -2.60 -18.85 -26.40
N ASP A 169 -3.07 -20.03 -26.81
CA ASP A 169 -4.45 -20.23 -27.25
C ASP A 169 -5.43 -19.97 -26.10
N TYR A 170 -5.10 -20.44 -24.89
CA TYR A 170 -5.88 -20.15 -23.69
C TYR A 170 -5.93 -18.65 -23.38
N TRP A 171 -4.76 -17.99 -23.31
CA TRP A 171 -4.63 -16.56 -23.06
C TRP A 171 -5.38 -15.73 -24.10
N LEU A 172 -5.24 -16.05 -25.38
CA LEU A 172 -5.88 -15.35 -26.48
C LEU A 172 -7.41 -15.46 -26.39
N ASN A 173 -7.93 -16.66 -26.13
CA ASN A 173 -9.37 -16.87 -25.92
C ASN A 173 -9.89 -16.07 -24.72
N LYS A 174 -9.14 -16.08 -23.61
CA LYS A 174 -9.49 -15.31 -22.40
C LYS A 174 -9.52 -13.81 -22.70
N ARG A 175 -8.52 -13.29 -23.42
CA ARG A 175 -8.44 -11.89 -23.86
C ARG A 175 -9.59 -11.49 -24.78
N LEU A 176 -9.95 -12.35 -25.73
CA LEU A 176 -11.07 -12.11 -26.65
C LEU A 176 -12.42 -12.13 -25.92
N LYS A 177 -12.55 -12.91 -24.84
CA LYS A 177 -13.75 -12.94 -23.99
C LYS A 177 -13.87 -11.69 -23.11
N THR A 178 -12.78 -11.25 -22.49
CA THR A 178 -12.77 -10.09 -21.57
C THR A 178 -12.78 -8.74 -22.29
N GLN A 179 -12.20 -8.65 -23.49
CA GLN A 179 -12.03 -7.41 -24.27
C GLN A 179 -11.29 -6.29 -23.51
N GLN A 180 -10.61 -6.64 -22.42
CA GLN A 180 -9.85 -5.74 -21.55
C GLN A 180 -8.58 -6.46 -21.09
N SER A 181 -7.64 -5.71 -20.52
CA SER A 181 -6.45 -6.31 -19.93
C SER A 181 -6.85 -7.30 -18.85
N LEU A 182 -6.16 -8.44 -18.81
CA LEU A 182 -6.40 -9.48 -17.80
C LEU A 182 -5.85 -9.07 -16.44
N ILE A 183 -4.88 -8.15 -16.39
CA ILE A 183 -4.37 -7.56 -15.15
C ILE A 183 -5.15 -6.27 -14.86
N PRO A 184 -5.96 -6.22 -13.79
CA PRO A 184 -6.72 -5.03 -13.45
C PRO A 184 -5.80 -3.83 -13.19
N CYS A 185 -6.02 -2.75 -13.93
CA CYS A 185 -5.25 -1.51 -13.80
C CYS A 185 -6.11 -0.38 -13.22
N VAL A 186 -5.52 0.42 -12.33
CA VAL A 186 -6.17 1.64 -11.85
C VAL A 186 -6.32 2.64 -13.00
N LYS A 187 -7.52 3.20 -13.17
CA LYS A 187 -7.77 4.21 -14.21
C LYS A 187 -7.10 5.52 -13.83
N THR A 188 -6.04 5.86 -14.57
CA THR A 188 -5.35 7.16 -14.47
C THR A 188 -5.78 8.10 -15.60
N GLU A 189 -5.55 9.41 -15.43
CA GLU A 189 -5.82 10.40 -16.48
C GLU A 189 -4.99 10.13 -17.74
N ALA A 190 -5.62 10.18 -18.92
CA ALA A 190 -4.92 10.02 -20.18
C ALA A 190 -3.92 11.17 -20.37
N HIS A 191 -2.71 10.86 -20.84
CA HIS A 191 -1.58 11.80 -20.95
C HIS A 191 -1.84 13.04 -21.85
N ARG A 192 -3.00 13.15 -22.48
CA ARG A 192 -3.35 14.21 -23.43
C ARG A 192 -4.71 14.83 -23.09
N GLY A 193 -4.69 15.79 -22.17
CA GLY A 193 -5.54 16.99 -22.15
C GLY A 193 -7.05 16.83 -22.40
N GLY A 194 -7.63 15.65 -22.15
CA GLY A 194 -9.06 15.42 -22.32
C GLY A 194 -9.79 15.97 -21.11
N ASN A 195 -10.73 16.88 -21.34
CA ASN A 195 -11.59 17.46 -20.32
C ASN A 195 -12.08 16.36 -19.37
N SER A 196 -11.78 16.52 -18.07
CA SER A 196 -12.12 15.57 -17.02
C SER A 196 -13.65 15.41 -16.94
N ASN A 197 -14.20 14.42 -17.64
CA ASN A 197 -15.49 13.85 -17.27
C ASN A 197 -15.43 13.48 -15.78
N ASN A 198 -16.50 13.78 -15.05
CA ASN A 198 -16.64 13.56 -13.61
C ASN A 198 -16.74 12.06 -13.29
N ASN A 199 -15.71 11.28 -13.66
CA ASN A 199 -15.62 9.85 -13.49
C ASN A 199 -15.01 9.54 -12.11
N PRO A 200 -15.78 8.95 -11.17
CA PRO A 200 -15.30 8.65 -9.82
C PRO A 200 -14.14 7.64 -9.77
N TYR A 201 -13.93 6.85 -10.84
CA TYR A 201 -12.86 5.85 -10.91
C TYR A 201 -11.48 6.43 -11.31
N LEU A 202 -11.39 7.73 -11.64
CA LEU A 202 -10.11 8.36 -11.99
C LEU A 202 -9.30 8.69 -10.74
N ALA A 203 -8.23 7.93 -10.50
CA ALA A 203 -7.33 8.10 -9.37
C ALA A 203 -5.92 8.58 -9.79
N PHE A 204 -5.11 8.98 -8.81
CA PHE A 204 -3.69 9.34 -8.97
C PHE A 204 -3.41 10.38 -10.06
N ARG A 205 -4.28 11.38 -10.21
CA ARG A 205 -4.12 12.44 -11.21
C ARG A 205 -2.79 13.15 -11.03
N ARG A 206 -1.99 13.18 -12.10
CA ARG A 206 -0.75 13.96 -12.15
C ARG A 206 -1.11 15.43 -12.24
N ARG A 207 -1.21 16.09 -11.10
CA ARG A 207 -1.11 17.55 -11.09
C ARG A 207 0.32 17.87 -11.45
N THR A 208 0.51 18.84 -12.35
CA THR A 208 1.84 19.38 -12.60
C THR A 208 2.39 19.89 -11.27
N GLU A 209 3.18 19.07 -10.59
CA GLU A 209 4.30 19.61 -9.85
C GLU A 209 5.01 20.46 -10.89
N LYS A 210 4.97 21.78 -10.72
CA LYS A 210 5.79 22.67 -11.52
C LYS A 210 7.20 22.20 -11.25
N MET A 211 7.71 21.33 -12.11
CA MET A 211 9.08 20.90 -12.04
C MET A 211 9.86 22.19 -12.26
N GLN A 212 10.34 22.77 -11.16
CA GLN A 212 11.23 23.90 -11.22
C GLN A 212 12.50 23.36 -11.85
N THR A 213 12.56 23.45 -13.17
CA THR A 213 13.80 23.36 -13.93
C THR A 213 14.69 24.42 -13.32
N ARG A 214 15.68 23.98 -12.54
CA ARG A 214 16.50 24.88 -11.73
C ARG A 214 17.07 25.98 -12.63
N LYS A 215 17.07 27.21 -12.10
CA LYS A 215 18.03 28.25 -12.48
C LYS A 215 19.40 27.61 -12.74
N ASN A 216 19.98 27.94 -13.89
CA ASN A 216 21.30 27.55 -14.39
C ASN A 216 22.24 26.97 -13.31
N ARG A 217 22.13 25.66 -13.03
CA ARG A 217 22.98 24.97 -12.05
C ARG A 217 24.27 24.65 -12.79
N LYS A 218 25.30 25.48 -12.59
CA LYS A 218 26.63 25.23 -13.17
C LYS A 218 27.09 23.82 -12.80
N ASN A 219 27.71 23.14 -13.76
CA ASN A 219 28.28 21.81 -13.55
C ASN A 219 29.57 21.96 -12.74
N ASP A 220 29.44 21.97 -11.41
CA ASP A 220 30.57 22.21 -10.52
C ASP A 220 31.45 20.94 -10.40
N GLU A 221 32.76 21.10 -10.60
CA GLU A 221 33.78 20.04 -10.48
C GLU A 221 33.66 19.26 -9.16
N SER A 222 33.35 19.96 -8.06
CA SER A 222 33.13 19.35 -6.74
C SER A 222 31.96 18.36 -6.71
N THR A 223 30.91 18.56 -7.50
CA THR A 223 29.78 17.62 -7.60
C THR A 223 30.18 16.39 -8.41
N TYR A 224 30.96 16.58 -9.47
CA TYR A 224 31.51 15.48 -10.27
C TYR A 224 32.45 14.60 -9.44
N GLU A 225 33.38 15.18 -8.67
CA GLU A 225 34.25 14.41 -7.77
C GLU A 225 33.47 13.59 -6.74
N LYS A 226 32.39 14.17 -6.17
CA LYS A 226 31.50 13.46 -5.24
C LYS A 226 30.83 12.27 -5.93
N MET A 227 30.40 12.41 -7.19
CA MET A 227 29.82 11.30 -7.96
C MET A 227 30.85 10.20 -8.24
N VAL A 228 32.09 10.55 -8.58
CA VAL A 228 33.16 9.56 -8.79
C VAL A 228 33.47 8.82 -7.48
N LYS A 229 33.55 9.52 -6.35
CA LYS A 229 33.73 8.91 -5.02
C LYS A 229 32.56 7.99 -4.66
N LEU A 230 31.32 8.41 -4.91
CA LEU A 230 30.12 7.60 -4.69
C LEU A 230 30.15 6.32 -5.53
N LYS A 231 30.46 6.43 -6.84
CA LYS A 231 30.60 5.27 -7.72
C LYS A 231 31.61 4.27 -7.18
N ARG A 232 32.82 4.73 -6.78
CA ARG A 232 33.85 3.87 -6.18
C ARG A 232 33.38 3.19 -4.90
N ASN A 233 32.70 3.93 -4.01
CA ASN A 233 32.17 3.38 -2.77
C ASN A 233 31.09 2.32 -3.01
N LEU A 234 30.17 2.56 -3.96
CA LEU A 234 29.15 1.59 -4.34
C LEU A 234 29.76 0.34 -4.98
N SER A 235 30.74 0.50 -5.89
CA SER A 235 31.47 -0.65 -6.46
C SER A 235 32.15 -1.49 -5.37
N ARG A 236 32.80 -0.85 -4.39
CA ARG A 236 33.40 -1.54 -3.25
C ARG A 236 32.35 -2.25 -2.39
N ALA A 237 31.20 -1.63 -2.15
CA ALA A 237 30.10 -2.25 -1.41
C ALA A 237 29.58 -3.50 -2.14
N VAL A 238 29.40 -3.44 -3.46
CA VAL A 238 29.01 -4.60 -4.29
C VAL A 238 30.03 -5.72 -4.18
N THR A 239 31.33 -5.43 -4.26
CA THR A 239 32.37 -6.46 -4.09
C THR A 239 32.30 -7.12 -2.71
N LEU A 240 32.10 -6.34 -1.64
CA LEU A 240 31.96 -6.89 -0.29
C LEU A 240 30.72 -7.78 -0.16
N LEU A 241 29.58 -7.36 -0.73
CA LEU A 241 28.36 -8.16 -0.74
C LEU A 241 28.54 -9.47 -1.53
N GLU A 242 29.26 -9.45 -2.65
CA GLU A 242 29.56 -10.66 -3.43
C GLU A 242 30.45 -11.64 -2.63
N LEU A 243 31.45 -11.13 -1.91
CA LEU A 243 32.28 -11.97 -1.03
C LEU A 243 31.46 -12.57 0.12
N VAL A 244 30.51 -11.83 0.69
CA VAL A 244 29.59 -12.36 1.72
C VAL A 244 28.69 -13.44 1.13
N LYS A 245 28.10 -13.21 -0.05
CA LYS A 245 27.28 -14.20 -0.76
C LYS A 245 28.06 -15.49 -1.01
N ARG A 246 29.30 -15.39 -1.53
CA ARG A 246 30.18 -16.56 -1.74
C ARG A 246 30.45 -17.31 -0.44
N ARG A 247 30.78 -16.58 0.64
CA ARG A 247 31.02 -17.18 1.96
C ARG A 247 29.81 -17.95 2.47
N GLU A 248 28.60 -17.39 2.38
CA GLU A 248 27.38 -18.07 2.85
C GLU A 248 27.02 -19.28 1.97
N ASN A 249 27.24 -19.21 0.65
CA ASN A 249 27.09 -20.36 -0.25
C ASN A 249 28.03 -21.51 0.13
N SER A 250 29.32 -21.23 0.35
CA SER A 250 30.28 -22.27 0.76
C SER A 250 29.94 -22.89 2.12
N LYS A 251 29.43 -22.11 3.08
CA LYS A 251 28.93 -22.68 4.35
C LYS A 251 27.73 -23.59 4.15
N ARG A 252 26.81 -23.20 3.28
CA ARG A 252 25.64 -24.02 2.92
C ARG A 252 26.07 -25.34 2.28
N GLU A 253 27.00 -25.30 1.33
CA GLU A 253 27.58 -26.48 0.68
C GLU A 253 28.28 -27.40 1.70
N LEU A 254 29.08 -26.84 2.60
CA LEU A 254 29.73 -27.59 3.67
C LEU A 254 28.70 -28.28 4.58
N LEU A 255 27.60 -27.60 4.92
CA LEU A 255 26.53 -28.17 5.73
C LEU A 255 25.85 -29.34 5.00
N HIS A 256 25.54 -29.19 3.71
CA HIS A 256 24.97 -30.26 2.90
C HIS A 256 25.89 -31.49 2.85
N LEU A 257 27.19 -31.27 2.62
CA LEU A 257 28.17 -32.35 2.60
C LEU A 257 28.32 -33.03 3.97
N THR A 258 28.22 -32.26 5.06
CA THR A 258 28.25 -32.82 6.42
C THR A 258 27.04 -33.71 6.68
N VAL A 259 25.85 -33.31 6.24
CA VAL A 259 24.63 -34.12 6.32
C VAL A 259 24.78 -35.38 5.49
N GLU A 260 25.26 -35.29 4.25
CA GLU A 260 25.45 -36.44 3.37
C GLU A 260 26.46 -37.46 3.94
N ILE A 261 27.54 -36.99 4.57
CA ILE A 261 28.52 -37.86 5.24
C ILE A 261 27.89 -38.54 6.47
N PHE A 262 27.04 -37.84 7.22
CA PHE A 262 26.40 -38.39 8.40
C PHE A 262 25.32 -39.43 8.07
N GLU A 263 24.61 -39.25 6.96
CA GLU A 263 23.57 -40.16 6.48
C GLU A 263 24.13 -41.42 5.77
N LYS A 264 25.40 -41.39 5.37
CA LYS A 264 26.15 -42.53 4.82
C LYS A 264 26.78 -43.40 5.91
#